data_AF-A0A2V9JP72-F1
#
_entry.id   AF-A0A2V9JP72-F1
#
_cell.length_a   1.000
_cell.length_b   1.000
_cell.length_c   1.000
_cell.angle_alpha   90.00
_cell.angle_beta   90.00
_cell.angle_gamma   90.00
#
_symmetry.space_group_name_H-M   'P 1'
#
loop_
_entity.id
_entity.type
_entity.pdbx_description
1 polymer ?
#
loop_
_entity_poly.entity_id
_entity_poly.type
_entity_poly.pdbx_seq_one_letter_code
_entity_poly.pdbx_strand_id
1 'polypeptide(L)'
;MRQGARLPVGKLPPRLLESLLASCPIPKSSRVVLGPRLGEDAAVIDWGNRYLVAKTDPITFTAERLGWYAVNVNANDVATLGARPRWFLATLLLPERRTTPELVRRIFRDALRACRALGVTLCGGHTEVTAGLDRPVL
;
A
#
# COMPACT_ATOMS: atom_id res chain seq x y z
N MET A 1 -15.64 16.01 28.36
CA MET A 1 -15.42 15.67 26.95
C MET A 1 -15.78 14.21 26.75
N ARG A 2 -16.76 13.86 25.91
CA ARG A 2 -17.09 12.44 25.65
C ARG A 2 -15.89 11.83 24.90
N GLN A 3 -15.11 10.98 25.57
CA GLN A 3 -14.12 10.15 24.88
C GLN A 3 -14.88 9.31 23.87
N GLY A 4 -14.62 9.53 22.58
CA GLY A 4 -15.21 8.72 21.51
C GLY A 4 -14.87 7.24 21.75
N ALA A 5 -15.82 6.36 21.51
CA ALA A 5 -15.59 4.92 21.60
C ALA A 5 -14.42 4.53 20.68
N ARG A 6 -13.55 3.63 21.16
CA ARG A 6 -12.43 3.10 20.37
C ARG A 6 -12.96 2.33 19.16
N LEU A 7 -12.26 2.44 18.03
CA LEU A 7 -12.56 1.65 16.84
C LEU A 7 -12.06 0.20 17.02
N PRO A 8 -12.79 -0.80 16.51
CA PRO A 8 -12.34 -2.19 16.54
C PRO A 8 -11.15 -2.40 15.59
N VAL A 9 -10.41 -3.50 15.81
CA VAL A 9 -9.35 -3.94 14.89
C VAL A 9 -9.95 -4.36 13.55
N GLY A 10 -9.40 -3.88 12.44
CA GLY A 10 -9.82 -4.22 11.09
C GLY A 10 -10.01 -3.00 10.19
N LYS A 11 -10.88 -3.12 9.20
CA LYS A 11 -11.26 -2.00 8.32
C LYS A 11 -12.08 -0.97 9.11
N LEU A 12 -11.98 0.29 8.73
CA LEU A 12 -12.81 1.36 9.29
C LEU A 12 -14.31 1.09 9.01
N PRO A 13 -15.22 1.50 9.93
CA PRO A 13 -16.65 1.43 9.66
C PRO A 13 -17.00 2.13 8.33
N PRO A 14 -17.76 1.50 7.41
CA PRO A 14 -18.00 2.05 6.08
C PRO A 14 -18.56 3.47 6.07
N ARG A 15 -19.52 3.77 6.96
CA ARG A 15 -20.12 5.10 7.10
C ARG A 15 -19.11 6.18 7.53
N LEU A 16 -18.17 5.82 8.41
CA LEU A 16 -17.12 6.73 8.83
C LEU A 16 -16.18 7.01 7.66
N LEU A 17 -15.72 5.97 6.97
CA LEU A 17 -14.84 6.12 5.81
C LEU A 17 -15.50 6.95 4.72
N GLU A 18 -16.74 6.63 4.34
CA GLU A 18 -17.51 7.35 3.33
C GLU A 18 -17.62 8.85 3.66
N SER A 19 -17.90 9.21 4.92
CA SER A 19 -17.97 10.61 5.36
C SER A 19 -16.64 11.36 5.23
N LEU A 20 -15.52 10.69 5.51
CA LEU A 20 -14.18 11.27 5.39
C LEU A 20 -13.80 11.46 3.92
N LEU A 21 -14.08 10.46 3.08
CA LEU A 21 -13.79 10.52 1.64
C LEU A 21 -14.63 11.58 0.92
N ALA A 22 -15.90 11.76 1.33
CA ALA A 22 -16.75 12.84 0.82
C ALA A 22 -16.17 14.24 1.08
N SER A 23 -15.28 14.37 2.07
CA SER A 23 -14.60 15.61 2.42
C SER A 23 -13.29 15.83 1.64
N CYS A 24 -12.93 14.94 0.71
CA CYS A 24 -11.72 15.03 -0.12
C CYS A 24 -12.08 15.51 -1.53
N PRO A 25 -12.06 16.83 -1.81
CA PRO A 25 -12.35 17.33 -3.15
C PRO A 25 -11.26 16.88 -4.13
N ILE A 26 -11.68 16.47 -5.32
CA ILE A 26 -10.78 16.16 -6.43
C ILE A 26 -10.90 17.31 -7.45
N PRO A 27 -9.94 18.25 -7.50
CA PRO A 27 -9.97 19.32 -8.48
C PRO A 27 -9.90 18.75 -9.90
N LYS A 28 -10.64 19.33 -10.85
CA LYS A 28 -10.57 18.90 -12.27
C LYS A 28 -9.16 19.00 -12.84
N SER A 29 -8.35 19.95 -12.36
CA SER A 29 -6.94 20.11 -12.75
C SER A 29 -6.04 18.96 -12.32
N SER A 30 -6.46 18.12 -11.37
CA SER A 30 -5.66 16.99 -10.86
C SER A 30 -5.58 15.81 -11.83
N ARG A 31 -6.46 15.76 -12.85
CA ARG A 31 -6.56 14.66 -13.83
C ARG A 31 -6.91 13.29 -13.23
N VAL A 32 -7.27 13.22 -11.95
CA VAL A 32 -7.76 11.98 -11.33
C VAL A 32 -9.16 11.68 -11.89
N VAL A 33 -9.28 10.54 -12.57
CA VAL A 33 -10.53 10.06 -13.18
C VAL A 33 -11.29 9.14 -12.23
N LEU A 34 -10.54 8.27 -11.53
CA LEU A 34 -11.04 7.46 -10.42
C LEU A 34 -10.26 7.82 -9.17
N GLY A 35 -10.95 8.42 -8.20
CA GLY A 35 -10.37 8.85 -6.93
C GLY A 35 -10.93 8.08 -5.74
N PRO A 36 -10.67 8.56 -4.51
CA PRO A 36 -11.02 7.82 -3.30
C PRO A 36 -12.52 7.67 -3.15
N ARG A 37 -13.00 6.42 -3.12
CA ARG A 37 -14.40 6.06 -2.84
C ARG A 37 -14.45 4.75 -2.08
N LEU A 38 -15.56 4.50 -1.40
CA LEU A 38 -15.78 3.23 -0.73
C LEU A 38 -15.81 2.09 -1.77
N GLY A 39 -14.98 1.07 -1.55
CA GLY A 39 -14.87 -0.10 -2.44
C GLY A 39 -13.92 0.09 -3.63
N GLU A 40 -13.32 1.26 -3.81
CA GLU A 40 -12.28 1.46 -4.84
C GLU A 40 -10.90 1.21 -4.25
N ASP A 41 -10.15 0.31 -4.88
CA ASP A 41 -8.87 -0.14 -4.37
C ASP A 41 -7.67 0.64 -4.91
N ALA A 42 -7.80 1.37 -6.03
CA ALA A 42 -6.71 2.15 -6.60
C ALA A 42 -7.19 3.46 -7.23
N ALA A 43 -6.26 4.39 -7.46
CA ALA A 43 -6.53 5.64 -8.18
C ALA A 43 -6.18 5.50 -9.67
N VAL A 44 -6.97 6.15 -10.53
CA VAL A 44 -6.73 6.24 -11.98
C VAL A 44 -6.52 7.71 -12.35
N ILE A 45 -5.37 8.02 -12.96
CA ILE A 45 -4.94 9.36 -13.32
C ILE A 45 -4.78 9.45 -14.84
N ASP A 46 -5.41 10.45 -15.46
CA ASP A 46 -5.26 10.74 -16.88
C ASP A 46 -3.86 11.29 -17.19
N TRP A 47 -3.13 10.57 -18.04
CA TRP A 47 -1.79 10.90 -18.52
C TRP A 47 -1.78 11.20 -20.03
N GLY A 48 -2.90 11.67 -20.57
CA GLY A 48 -3.08 12.06 -21.97
C GLY A 48 -3.42 10.86 -22.85
N ASN A 49 -2.40 10.14 -23.33
CA ASN A 49 -2.61 8.98 -24.21
C ASN A 49 -2.76 7.64 -23.46
N ARG A 50 -2.63 7.67 -22.13
CA ARG A 50 -2.73 6.50 -21.24
C ARG A 50 -3.28 6.93 -19.88
N TYR A 51 -3.73 5.95 -19.11
CA TYR A 51 -4.01 6.13 -17.70
C TYR A 51 -2.88 5.55 -16.85
N LEU A 52 -2.54 6.26 -15.78
CA LEU A 52 -1.68 5.76 -14.72
C LEU A 52 -2.58 5.23 -13.59
N VAL A 53 -2.40 3.96 -13.22
CA VAL A 53 -3.08 3.34 -12.08
C VAL A 53 -2.10 3.26 -10.92
N ALA A 54 -2.51 3.78 -9.77
CA ALA A 54 -1.69 3.85 -8.56
C ALA A 54 -2.41 3.20 -7.38
N LYS A 55 -1.74 2.22 -6.76
CA LYS A 55 -2.22 1.46 -5.60
C LYS A 55 -1.22 1.56 -4.45
N THR A 56 -1.74 1.54 -3.23
CA THR A 56 -0.96 1.27 -2.02
C THR A 56 -1.78 0.38 -1.08
N ASP A 57 -1.17 -0.70 -0.58
CA ASP A 57 -1.74 -1.58 0.45
C ASP A 57 -0.61 -2.15 1.32
N PRO A 58 -0.57 -1.83 2.63
CA PRO A 58 0.43 -2.36 3.53
C PRO A 58 0.07 -3.77 4.01
N ILE A 59 1.07 -4.65 4.04
CA ILE A 59 0.95 -5.97 4.62
C ILE A 59 1.26 -5.88 6.12
N THR A 60 0.21 -6.09 6.92
CA THR A 60 0.25 -5.97 8.40
C THR A 60 -0.04 -7.30 9.11
N PHE A 61 -0.57 -8.29 8.37
CA PHE A 61 -1.07 -9.54 8.95
C PHE A 61 -0.01 -10.63 9.11
N THR A 62 1.12 -10.55 8.39
CA THR A 62 2.17 -11.57 8.42
C THR A 62 3.57 -10.96 8.31
N ALA A 63 4.54 -11.58 8.99
CA ALA A 63 5.97 -11.31 8.77
C ALA A 63 6.62 -12.34 7.81
N GLU A 64 5.92 -13.43 7.53
CA GLU A 64 6.36 -14.46 6.59
C GLU A 64 6.00 -14.06 5.16
N ARG A 65 6.97 -14.16 4.24
CA ARG A 65 6.81 -13.78 2.83
C ARG A 65 6.29 -12.34 2.64
N LEU A 66 6.64 -11.44 3.56
CA LEU A 66 6.17 -10.06 3.59
C LEU A 66 6.42 -9.33 2.27
N GLY A 67 7.64 -9.46 1.73
CA GLY A 67 8.03 -8.82 0.46
C GLY A 67 7.22 -9.36 -0.73
N TRP A 68 6.96 -10.66 -0.75
CA TRP A 68 6.15 -11.28 -1.78
C TRP A 68 4.70 -10.81 -1.72
N TYR A 69 4.09 -10.81 -0.53
CA TYR A 69 2.71 -10.33 -0.38
C TYR A 69 2.59 -8.87 -0.78
N ALA A 70 3.50 -8.01 -0.33
CA ALA A 70 3.45 -6.57 -0.62
C ALA A 70 3.46 -6.31 -2.13
N VAL A 71 4.35 -6.98 -2.87
CA VAL A 71 4.43 -6.83 -4.32
C VAL A 71 3.20 -7.44 -5.01
N ASN A 72 2.79 -8.67 -4.68
CA ASN A 72 1.73 -9.36 -5.41
C ASN A 72 0.34 -8.78 -5.14
N VAL A 73 0.04 -8.37 -3.89
CA VAL A 73 -1.25 -7.75 -3.55
C VAL A 73 -1.39 -6.41 -4.27
N ASN A 74 -0.39 -5.53 -4.17
CA ASN A 74 -0.43 -4.25 -4.87
C ASN A 74 -0.48 -4.41 -6.40
N ALA A 75 0.28 -5.35 -6.96
CA ALA A 75 0.26 -5.63 -8.40
C ALA A 75 -1.07 -6.22 -8.88
N ASN A 76 -1.71 -7.07 -8.07
CA ASN A 76 -3.02 -7.63 -8.38
C ASN A 76 -4.08 -6.54 -8.50
N ASP A 77 -4.14 -5.59 -7.56
CA ASP A 77 -5.15 -4.53 -7.58
C ASP A 77 -4.97 -3.54 -8.74
N VAL A 78 -3.72 -3.37 -9.21
CA VAL A 78 -3.46 -2.65 -10.46
C VAL A 78 -3.97 -3.46 -11.66
N ALA A 79 -3.75 -4.77 -11.66
CA ALA A 79 -4.16 -5.66 -12.75
C ALA A 79 -5.68 -5.83 -12.87
N THR A 80 -6.43 -5.82 -11.75
CA THR A 80 -7.90 -5.92 -11.76
C THR A 80 -8.58 -4.71 -12.39
N LEU A 81 -7.88 -3.57 -12.47
CA LEU A 81 -8.31 -2.39 -13.23
C LEU A 81 -7.87 -2.41 -14.70
N GLY A 82 -7.32 -3.53 -15.18
CA GLY A 82 -6.85 -3.70 -16.56
C GLY A 82 -5.51 -3.02 -16.86
N ALA A 83 -4.83 -2.48 -15.85
CA ALA A 83 -3.51 -1.87 -16.02
C ALA A 83 -2.39 -2.90 -15.84
N ARG A 84 -1.25 -2.65 -16.50
CA ARG A 84 -0.04 -3.46 -16.33
C ARG A 84 0.79 -2.88 -15.18
N PRO A 85 1.08 -3.64 -14.11
CA PRO A 85 2.03 -3.21 -13.08
C PRO A 85 3.42 -2.97 -13.70
N ARG A 86 4.06 -1.85 -13.33
CA ARG A 86 5.38 -1.45 -13.86
C ARG A 86 6.38 -1.15 -12.75
N TRP A 87 5.90 -0.56 -11.67
CA TRP A 87 6.73 -0.04 -10.59
C TRP A 87 6.15 -0.41 -9.24
N PHE A 88 7.03 -0.52 -8.24
CA PHE A 88 6.68 -0.72 -6.85
C PHE A 88 7.50 0.22 -5.98
N LEU A 89 6.82 0.93 -5.08
CA LEU A 89 7.43 1.75 -4.04
C LEU A 89 7.23 1.04 -2.70
N ALA A 90 8.31 0.85 -1.94
CA ALA A 90 8.29 0.04 -0.72
C ALA A 90 8.43 0.92 0.54
N THR A 91 7.44 0.92 1.43
CA THR A 91 7.56 1.57 2.75
C THR A 91 7.74 0.50 3.81
N LEU A 92 8.99 0.24 4.20
CA LEU A 92 9.33 -0.81 5.16
C LEU A 92 9.51 -0.23 6.58
N LEU A 93 8.56 -0.51 7.46
CA LEU A 93 8.62 -0.16 8.88
C LEU A 93 8.99 -1.40 9.69
N LEU A 94 10.06 -1.30 10.47
CA LEU A 94 10.70 -2.43 11.14
C LEU A 94 10.62 -2.28 12.68
N PRO A 95 10.31 -3.34 13.42
CA PRO A 95 10.15 -3.28 14.88
C PRO A 95 11.48 -3.06 15.61
N GLU A 96 11.59 -2.01 16.42
CA GLU A 96 12.84 -1.63 17.10
C GLU A 96 13.49 -2.76 17.93
N ARG A 97 12.68 -3.63 18.53
CA ARG A 97 13.18 -4.70 19.43
C ARG A 97 13.49 -6.02 18.74
N ARG A 98 13.16 -6.16 17.44
CA ARG A 98 13.25 -7.44 16.71
C ARG A 98 13.98 -7.35 15.38
N THR A 99 14.42 -6.16 14.99
CA THR A 99 15.05 -5.95 13.69
C THR A 99 16.49 -6.43 13.67
N THR A 100 16.81 -7.31 12.73
CA THR A 100 18.17 -7.79 12.46
C THR A 100 18.53 -7.59 10.99
N PRO A 101 19.82 -7.45 10.63
CA PRO A 101 20.23 -7.38 9.23
C PRO A 101 19.72 -8.56 8.39
N GLU A 102 19.64 -9.76 8.96
CA GLU A 102 19.16 -10.98 8.31
C GLU A 102 17.66 -10.88 7.98
N LEU A 103 16.86 -10.33 8.89
CA LEU A 103 15.44 -10.04 8.65
C LEU A 103 15.27 -9.09 7.47
N VAL A 104 16.00 -7.97 7.45
CA VAL A 104 15.93 -6.97 6.38
C VAL A 104 16.33 -7.58 5.04
N ARG A 105 17.48 -8.28 4.98
CA ARG A 105 17.94 -8.96 3.75
C ARG A 105 16.92 -9.99 3.25
N ARG A 106 16.26 -10.72 4.15
CA ARG A 106 15.21 -11.67 3.79
C ARG A 106 14.00 -10.99 3.15
N ILE A 107 13.50 -9.90 3.75
CA ILE A 107 12.36 -9.12 3.23
C ILE A 107 12.71 -8.55 1.85
N PHE A 108 13.87 -7.92 1.71
CA PHE A 108 14.33 -7.36 0.43
C PHE A 108 14.46 -8.43 -0.67
N ARG A 109 15.09 -9.57 -0.37
CA ARG A 109 15.24 -10.67 -1.34
C ARG A 109 13.87 -11.20 -1.79
N ASP A 110 12.92 -11.31 -0.87
CA ASP A 110 11.58 -11.78 -1.16
C ASP A 110 10.81 -10.80 -2.08
N ALA A 111 10.84 -9.51 -1.76
CA ALA A 111 10.25 -8.46 -2.59
C ALA A 111 10.89 -8.40 -3.99
N LEU A 112 12.23 -8.42 -4.07
CA LEU A 112 12.94 -8.40 -5.36
C LEU A 112 12.63 -9.63 -6.22
N ARG A 113 12.46 -10.81 -5.60
CA ARG A 113 12.05 -12.03 -6.31
C ARG A 113 10.64 -11.89 -6.88
N ALA A 114 9.71 -11.35 -6.10
CA ALA A 114 8.34 -11.10 -6.55
C ALA A 114 8.30 -10.06 -7.68
N CYS A 115 9.01 -8.94 -7.52
CA CYS A 115 9.16 -7.92 -8.56
C CYS A 115 9.66 -8.52 -9.88
N ARG A 116 10.74 -9.31 -9.82
CA ARG A 116 11.30 -9.97 -11.01
C ARG A 116 10.31 -10.92 -11.67
N ALA A 117 9.56 -11.70 -10.89
CA ALA A 117 8.58 -12.65 -11.41
C ALA A 117 7.44 -11.96 -12.17
N LEU A 118 7.06 -10.74 -11.77
CA LEU A 118 5.99 -9.96 -12.41
C LEU A 118 6.51 -8.96 -13.47
N GLY A 119 7.83 -8.83 -13.65
CA GLY A 119 8.42 -7.79 -14.49
C GLY A 119 8.19 -6.37 -13.97
N VAL A 120 8.08 -6.23 -12.64
CA VAL A 120 7.91 -4.96 -11.92
C VAL A 120 9.27 -4.48 -11.40
N THR A 121 9.52 -3.17 -11.44
CA THR A 121 10.73 -2.56 -10.88
C THR A 121 10.44 -1.99 -9.51
N LEU A 122 11.15 -2.46 -8.48
CA LEU A 122 11.25 -1.75 -7.20
C LEU A 122 12.02 -0.43 -7.47
N CYS A 123 11.33 0.71 -7.44
CA CYS A 123 11.86 1.98 -7.95
C CYS A 123 12.11 3.05 -6.88
N GLY A 124 11.86 2.73 -5.60
CA GLY A 124 12.06 3.65 -4.49
C GLY A 124 11.28 3.22 -3.25
N GLY A 125 11.21 4.10 -2.26
CA GLY A 125 10.51 3.82 -1.02
C GLY A 125 11.06 4.54 0.20
N HIS A 126 10.70 4.01 1.36
CA HIS A 126 11.14 4.46 2.67
C HIS A 126 11.49 3.25 3.55
N THR A 127 12.45 3.39 4.45
CA THR A 127 12.77 2.34 5.44
C THR A 127 13.09 2.97 6.77
N GLU A 128 12.51 2.43 7.83
CA GLU A 128 12.69 2.91 9.19
C GLU A 128 12.67 1.75 10.19
N VAL A 129 13.47 1.86 11.24
CA VAL A 129 13.27 1.10 12.47
C VAL A 129 12.36 1.91 13.39
N THR A 130 11.10 1.50 13.49
CA THR A 130 10.00 2.26 14.09
C THR A 130 9.76 1.84 15.54
N ALA A 131 9.62 2.83 16.43
CA ALA A 131 9.34 2.62 17.85
C ALA A 131 7.93 2.08 18.09
N GLY A 132 7.78 1.19 19.08
CA GLY A 132 6.46 0.65 19.48
C GLY A 132 5.80 -0.30 18.46
N LEU A 133 6.55 -0.79 17.48
CA LEU A 133 6.07 -1.76 16.49
C LEU A 133 6.47 -3.19 16.89
N ASP A 134 5.52 -4.14 16.79
CA ASP A 134 5.73 -5.52 17.25
C ASP A 134 6.19 -6.49 16.14
N ARG A 135 5.97 -6.08 14.88
CA ARG A 135 6.25 -6.87 13.67
C ARG A 135 6.53 -5.94 12.49
N PRO A 136 7.30 -6.37 11.47
CA PRO A 136 7.50 -5.57 10.27
C PRO A 136 6.18 -5.28 9.54
N VAL A 137 6.09 -4.10 8.92
CA VAL A 137 5.03 -3.69 8.00
C VAL A 137 5.69 -3.24 6.71
N LEU A 138 5.15 -3.66 5.57
CA LEU A 138 5.64 -3.29 4.24
C LEU A 138 4.49 -2.93 3.32
#